data_AF-A0A3D5TBU6-F1
#
_entry.id   AF-A0A3D5TBU6-F1
#
_cell.length_a   1.000
_cell.length_b   1.000
_cell.length_c   1.000
_cell.angle_alpha   90.00
_cell.angle_beta   90.00
_cell.angle_gamma   90.00
#
_symmetry.space_group_name_H-M   'P 1'
#
loop_
_entity.id
_entity.type
_entity.pdbx_description
1 polymer ?
#
loop_
_entity_poly.entity_id
_entity_poly.type
_entity_poly.pdbx_seq_one_letter_code
_entity_poly.pdbx_strand_id
1 'polypeptide(L)'
;MKKTEETLEEQKMKIYDENKKLKKMFCNQCGRQLRTENGMLMEAAYEGRQNFGYFSHKDGVTHSFDLCEACYDKLIGTFAIPVTEKEEFEWQAE
;
A
#
# COMPACT_ATOMS: atom_id res chain seq x y z
N MET A 1 13.51 20.61 18.89
CA MET A 1 12.47 20.43 17.85
C MET A 1 12.45 18.97 17.41
N LYS A 2 12.16 18.03 18.32
CA LYS A 2 12.21 16.57 18.05
C LYS A 2 10.83 15.91 17.93
N LYS A 3 9.75 16.69 18.10
CA LYS A 3 8.39 16.14 18.25
C LYS A 3 7.67 15.82 16.94
N THR A 4 8.28 16.02 15.77
CA THR A 4 7.61 15.83 14.47
C THR A 4 7.98 14.53 13.76
N GLU A 5 9.18 13.99 13.99
CA GLU A 5 9.60 12.72 13.35
C GLU A 5 9.04 11.49 14.08
N GLU A 6 8.93 11.53 15.41
CA GLU A 6 8.37 10.43 16.22
C GLU A 6 6.87 10.19 15.95
N THR A 7 6.09 11.23 15.65
CA THR A 7 4.64 11.09 15.36
C THR A 7 4.33 10.47 13.99
N LEU A 8 5.28 10.44 13.06
CA LEU A 8 5.12 9.77 11.75
C LEU A 8 5.34 8.26 11.85
N GLU A 9 5.88 7.78 12.96
CA GLU A 9 6.23 6.38 13.17
C GLU A 9 5.06 5.50 13.62
N GLU A 10 4.02 6.11 14.19
CA GLU A 10 2.92 5.40 14.85
C GLU A 10 1.74 5.03 13.92
N GLN A 11 1.77 5.46 12.64
CA GLN A 11 0.78 5.05 11.62
C GLN A 11 1.35 4.01 10.64
N LYS A 12 2.36 3.24 11.05
CA LYS A 12 3.07 2.30 10.18
C LYS A 12 2.29 1.00 10.00
N MET A 13 1.41 0.99 9.02
CA MET A 13 0.96 -0.19 8.25
C MET A 13 2.07 -1.19 7.86
N LYS A 14 3.34 -0.75 7.80
CA LYS A 14 4.53 -1.59 7.59
C LYS A 14 5.51 -1.43 8.76
N ILE A 15 5.75 -2.52 9.48
CA ILE A 15 6.72 -2.60 10.57
C ILE A 15 8.01 -3.21 10.02
N TYR A 16 9.12 -2.52 10.22
CA TYR A 16 10.44 -2.99 9.84
C TYR A 16 11.27 -3.35 11.08
N ASP A 17 12.21 -4.27 10.95
CA ASP A 17 13.21 -4.54 11.98
C ASP A 17 14.37 -3.52 11.95
N GLU A 18 15.31 -3.66 12.88
CA GLU A 18 16.52 -2.83 12.98
C GLU A 18 17.41 -2.88 11.73
N ASN A 19 17.30 -3.94 10.93
CA ASN A 19 18.03 -4.14 9.68
C ASN A 19 17.22 -3.69 8.45
N LYS A 20 16.12 -2.94 8.66
CA LYS A 20 15.20 -2.46 7.61
C LYS A 20 14.50 -3.58 6.82
N LYS A 21 14.37 -4.78 7.38
CA LYS A 21 13.59 -5.86 6.77
C LYS A 21 12.12 -5.75 7.17
N LEU A 22 11.21 -6.00 6.22
CA LEU A 22 9.77 -5.95 6.49
C LEU A 22 9.36 -7.08 7.44
N LYS A 23 9.00 -6.73 8.67
CA LYS A 23 8.59 -7.69 9.70
C LYS A 23 7.10 -7.97 9.66
N LYS A 24 6.28 -6.93 9.43
CA LYS A 24 4.81 -7.04 9.34
C LYS A 24 4.27 -6.00 8.39
N MET A 25 3.17 -6.34 7.73
CA MET A 25 2.38 -5.43 6.92
C MET A 25 0.90 -5.63 7.26
N PHE A 26 0.10 -4.58 7.27
CA PHE A 26 -1.33 -4.64 7.60
C PHE A 26 -2.17 -3.96 6.53
N CYS A 27 -3.33 -4.53 6.23
CA CYS A 27 -4.29 -3.92 5.30
C CYS A 27 -5.03 -2.77 5.99
N ASN A 28 -5.00 -1.58 5.40
CA ASN A 28 -5.68 -0.39 5.92
C ASN A 28 -7.21 -0.51 5.89
N GLN A 29 -7.79 -1.36 5.04
CA GLN A 29 -9.25 -1.51 4.96
C GLN A 29 -9.78 -2.57 5.94
N CYS A 30 -9.20 -3.78 5.97
CA CYS A 30 -9.71 -4.87 6.81
C CYS A 30 -8.90 -5.13 8.08
N GLY A 31 -7.76 -4.46 8.26
CA GLY A 31 -6.91 -4.57 9.46
C GLY A 31 -6.11 -5.86 9.58
N ARG A 32 -6.31 -6.85 8.68
CA ARG A 32 -5.57 -8.12 8.75
C ARG A 32 -4.08 -7.92 8.53
N GLN A 33 -3.27 -8.71 9.23
CA GLN A 33 -1.85 -8.81 8.93
C GLN A 33 -1.67 -9.59 7.62
N LEU A 34 -0.79 -9.09 6.76
CA LEU A 34 -0.38 -9.78 5.55
C LEU A 34 0.77 -10.76 5.85
N ARG A 35 0.83 -11.86 5.08
CA ARG A 35 1.86 -12.89 5.23
C ARG A 35 3.21 -12.34 4.81
N THR A 36 4.16 -12.38 5.74
CA THR A 36 5.54 -11.94 5.53
C THR A 36 6.49 -13.02 6.03
N GLU A 37 7.52 -13.35 5.24
CA GLU A 37 8.55 -14.32 5.59
C GLU A 37 9.94 -13.75 5.27
N ASN A 38 10.88 -13.85 6.21
CA ASN A 38 12.27 -13.43 6.03
C ASN A 38 12.48 -11.99 5.50
N GLY A 39 11.56 -11.06 5.79
CA GLY A 39 11.63 -9.69 5.28
C GLY A 39 10.89 -9.45 3.96
N MET A 40 10.24 -10.48 3.41
CA MET A 40 9.53 -10.43 2.13
C MET A 40 8.03 -10.59 2.34
N LEU A 41 7.25 -9.86 1.54
CA LEU A 41 5.80 -10.05 1.47
C LEU A 41 5.50 -11.28 0.61
N MET A 42 4.67 -12.19 1.12
CA MET A 42 4.39 -13.50 0.52
C MET A 42 2.98 -13.60 -0.08
N GLU A 43 2.31 -12.46 -0.26
CA GLU A 43 1.01 -12.37 -0.92
C GLU A 43 0.87 -11.02 -1.62
N ALA A 44 -0.11 -10.89 -2.52
CA ALA A 44 -0.35 -9.66 -3.25
C ALA A 44 -0.84 -8.54 -2.31
N ALA A 45 -0.28 -7.35 -2.50
CA ALA A 45 -0.72 -6.13 -1.85
C ALA A 45 -0.62 -4.94 -2.80
N TYR A 46 -1.51 -3.98 -2.61
CA TYR A 46 -1.54 -2.72 -3.32
C TYR A 46 -1.07 -1.60 -2.40
N GLU A 47 0.02 -0.92 -2.74
CA GLU A 47 0.45 0.32 -2.08
C GLU A 47 -0.14 1.52 -2.84
N GLY A 48 -1.01 2.28 -2.18
CA GLY A 48 -1.55 3.53 -2.68
C GLY A 48 -0.83 4.72 -2.07
N ARG A 49 -0.29 5.60 -2.91
CA ARG A 49 0.23 6.91 -2.50
C ARG A 49 -0.38 8.01 -3.35
N GLN A 50 -1.06 8.94 -2.69
CA GLN A 50 -1.66 10.11 -3.34
C GLN A 50 -1.12 11.39 -2.72
N ASN A 51 -0.54 12.24 -3.57
CA ASN A 51 -0.12 13.58 -3.18
C ASN A 51 -1.14 14.58 -3.75
N PHE A 52 -1.78 15.35 -2.89
CA PHE A 52 -2.74 16.37 -3.31
C PHE A 52 -2.02 17.71 -3.51
N GLY A 53 -1.96 18.17 -4.76
CA GLY A 53 -1.45 19.49 -5.13
C GLY A 53 -2.58 20.53 -5.18
N TYR A 54 -2.19 21.79 -5.42
CA TYR A 54 -2.94 23.07 -5.33
C TYR A 54 -4.39 23.16 -5.85
N PHE A 55 -4.90 22.12 -6.52
CA PHE A 55 -6.27 22.05 -7.03
C PHE A 55 -7.13 21.08 -6.21
N SER A 56 -6.81 20.85 -4.94
CA SER A 56 -7.50 19.93 -4.06
C SER A 56 -7.98 20.59 -2.77
N HIS A 57 -9.10 20.14 -2.22
CA HIS A 57 -9.46 20.50 -0.85
C HIS A 57 -8.49 19.92 0.21
N LYS A 58 -7.52 19.09 -0.23
CA LYS A 58 -6.47 18.49 0.59
C LYS A 58 -5.08 18.97 0.18
N ASP A 59 -4.95 20.19 -0.35
CA ASP A 59 -3.67 20.74 -0.80
C ASP A 59 -2.55 20.54 0.23
N GLY A 60 -1.42 20.00 -0.24
CA GLY A 60 -0.24 19.73 0.58
C GLY A 60 -0.35 18.46 1.45
N VAL A 61 -1.46 17.72 1.37
CA VAL A 61 -1.63 16.45 2.08
C VAL A 61 -1.17 15.29 1.22
N THR A 62 -0.46 14.35 1.84
CA THR A 62 -0.15 13.04 1.27
C THR A 62 -0.94 11.97 1.99
N HIS A 63 -1.63 11.12 1.24
CA HIS A 63 -2.20 9.87 1.75
C HIS A 63 -1.31 8.69 1.35
N SER A 64 -1.11 7.77 2.29
CA SER A 64 -0.44 6.49 2.08
C SER A 64 -1.28 5.40 2.72
N PHE A 65 -1.54 4.31 2.00
CA PHE A 65 -2.25 3.14 2.52
C PHE A 65 -1.85 1.87 1.76
N ASP A 66 -2.05 0.71 2.37
CA ASP A 66 -1.84 -0.59 1.77
C ASP A 66 -3.12 -1.43 1.86
N LEU A 67 -3.43 -2.15 0.79
CA LEU A 67 -4.57 -3.08 0.75
C LEU A 67 -4.09 -4.48 0.44
N CYS A 68 -4.70 -5.48 1.06
CA CYS A 68 -4.61 -6.85 0.53
C CYS A 68 -5.43 -6.96 -0.76
N GLU A 69 -5.13 -7.95 -1.60
CA GLU A 69 -5.81 -8.20 -2.88
C GLU A 69 -7.35 -8.15 -2.78
N ALA A 70 -7.95 -8.91 -1.85
CA ALA A 70 -9.40 -8.90 -1.67
C ALA A 70 -10.00 -7.53 -1.29
N CYS A 71 -9.21 -6.63 -0.69
CA CYS A 71 -9.64 -5.26 -0.39
C CYS A 71 -9.44 -4.32 -1.59
N TYR A 72 -8.37 -4.55 -2.37
CA TYR A 72 -8.19 -3.91 -3.65
C TYR A 72 -9.32 -4.24 -4.62
N ASP A 73 -9.72 -5.52 -4.74
CA ASP A 73 -10.84 -5.96 -5.58
C ASP A 73 -12.15 -5.27 -5.20
N LYS A 74 -12.40 -5.13 -3.89
CA LYS A 74 -13.55 -4.38 -3.38
C LYS A 74 -13.49 -2.90 -3.76
N LEU A 75 -12.31 -2.27 -3.64
CA LEU A 75 -12.11 -0.87 -4.00
C LEU A 75 -12.39 -0.66 -5.49
N ILE A 76 -11.75 -1.41 -6.38
CA ILE A 76 -11.96 -1.25 -7.83
C ILE A 76 -13.39 -1.63 -8.24
N GLY A 77 -14.02 -2.55 -7.53
CA GLY A 77 -15.43 -2.91 -7.71
C GLY A 77 -16.42 -1.77 -7.39
N THR A 78 -15.98 -0.72 -6.68
CA THR A 78 -16.81 0.48 -6.46
C THR A 78 -16.70 1.53 -7.56
N PHE A 79 -15.80 1.37 -8.53
CA PHE A 79 -15.58 2.37 -9.55
C PHE A 79 -16.72 2.39 -10.57
N ALA A 80 -17.21 3.58 -10.90
CA ALA A 80 -18.20 3.77 -11.96
C ALA A 80 -17.63 3.44 -13.34
N ILE A 81 -16.33 3.68 -13.54
CA ILE A 81 -15.57 3.29 -14.72
C ILE A 81 -14.62 2.17 -14.28
N PRO A 82 -14.70 0.96 -14.86
CA PRO A 82 -13.86 -0.16 -14.46
C PRO A 82 -12.39 0.12 -14.73
N VAL A 83 -11.51 -0.62 -14.06
CA VAL A 83 -10.08 -0.57 -14.33
C VAL A 83 -9.78 -1.10 -15.74
N THR A 84 -8.75 -0.55 -16.38
CA THR A 84 -8.23 -1.09 -17.63
C THR A 84 -7.30 -2.25 -17.31
N GLU A 85 -7.69 -3.46 -17.69
CA GLU A 85 -6.87 -4.66 -17.55
C GLU A 85 -6.06 -4.90 -18.83
N LYS A 86 -4.80 -5.31 -18.67
CA LYS A 86 -3.92 -5.78 -19.75
C LYS A 86 -3.21 -7.03 -19.28
N GLU A 87 -3.30 -8.09 -20.06
CA GLU A 87 -2.48 -9.29 -19.88
C GLU A 87 -1.18 -9.11 -20.65
N GLU A 88 -0.05 -9.24 -19.95
CA GLU A 88 1.27 -9.31 -20.58
C GLU A 88 1.75 -10.76 -20.52
N PHE A 89 1.92 -11.39 -21.68
CA PHE A 89 2.57 -12.68 -21.79
C PHE A 89 4.06 -12.43 -22.04
N GLU A 90 4.93 -12.89 -21.14
CA GLU A 90 6.34 -13.02 -21.46
C GLU A 90 6.48 -14.03 -22.61
N TRP A 91 6.83 -13.55 -23.79
CA TRP A 91 7.22 -14.40 -24.91
C TRP A 91 8.48 -15.18 -24.51
N GLN A 92 8.32 -16.46 -24.15
CA GLN A 92 9.42 -17.41 -24.19
C GLN A 92 9.63 -17.78 -25.67
N ALA A 93 10.47 -17.02 -26.36
CA ALA A 93 10.97 -17.43 -27.67
C ALA A 93 12.00 -18.54 -27.47
N GLU A 94 11.70 -19.72 -28.03
CA GLU A 94 12.65 -20.84 -28.20
C GLU A 94 13.78 -20.49 -29.17
#